data_AF-A0A8H3HL44-F1
#
_entry.id   AF-A0A8H3HL44-F1
#
_cell.length_a   1.000
_cell.length_b   1.000
_cell.length_c   1.000
_cell.angle_alpha   90.00
_cell.angle_beta   90.00
_cell.angle_gamma   90.00
#
_symmetry.space_group_name_H-M   'P 1'
#
loop_
_entity.id
_entity.type
_entity.pdbx_description
1 polymer ?
#
loop_
_entity_poly.entity_id
_entity_poly.type
_entity_poly.pdbx_seq_one_letter_code
_entity_poly.pdbx_strand_id
1 'polypeptide(L)'
;MRFQYLVTPLIFVASALGAPVELETRQSCSALQLVHVAALASSGITTKSITYDTSAEYVVTVAAGAAITAGYLAVQAVACPNQRFILSGYSKGALVLHSTTLTRSLKSKVASILVFGDPARNINSPWPINSPSVDLAPKDGSSSSQNIASFC
;
A
#
# COMPACT_ATOMS: atom_id res chain seq x y z
N MET A 1 -65.85 -20.90 28.15
CA MET A 1 -65.49 -19.46 28.23
C MET A 1 -63.97 -19.39 28.30
N ARG A 2 -63.25 -18.96 27.24
CA ARG A 2 -62.68 -17.59 27.05
C ARG A 2 -61.91 -17.12 28.29
N PHE A 3 -60.67 -16.62 28.25
CA PHE A 3 -59.68 -16.30 27.21
C PHE A 3 -58.39 -15.83 27.98
N GLN A 4 -57.23 -15.73 27.29
CA GLN A 4 -56.06 -14.84 27.58
C GLN A 4 -54.97 -15.33 28.57
N TYR A 5 -53.65 -15.17 28.37
CA TYR A 5 -52.80 -14.50 27.34
C TYR A 5 -51.34 -15.07 27.37
N LEU A 6 -50.68 -15.08 26.20
CA LEU A 6 -49.29 -14.64 25.86
C LEU A 6 -48.16 -14.84 26.92
N VAL A 7 -46.96 -15.36 26.65
CA VAL A 7 -45.97 -15.12 25.57
C VAL A 7 -44.92 -16.25 25.63
N THR A 8 -44.58 -16.88 24.51
CA THR A 8 -43.40 -17.77 24.42
C THR A 8 -42.32 -17.06 23.60
N PRO A 9 -41.12 -16.81 24.11
CA PRO A 9 -40.07 -16.22 23.28
C PRO A 9 -39.49 -17.28 22.36
N LEU A 10 -39.71 -17.11 21.06
CA LEU A 10 -39.03 -17.87 20.01
C LEU A 10 -37.62 -17.27 19.85
N ILE A 11 -36.62 -17.88 20.47
CA ILE A 11 -35.22 -17.49 20.27
C ILE A 11 -34.75 -18.09 18.94
N PHE A 12 -34.74 -17.29 17.88
CA PHE A 12 -34.01 -17.61 16.65
C PHE A 12 -32.51 -17.41 16.92
N VAL A 13 -31.79 -18.49 17.16
CA VAL A 13 -30.32 -18.48 17.09
C VAL A 13 -29.94 -18.58 15.62
N ALA A 14 -29.64 -17.44 15.00
CA ALA A 14 -28.99 -17.40 13.70
C ALA A 14 -27.51 -17.77 13.90
N SER A 15 -27.20 -19.05 13.77
CA SER A 15 -25.81 -19.51 13.64
C SER A 15 -25.26 -19.03 12.30
N ALA A 16 -24.63 -17.85 12.31
CA ALA A 16 -23.73 -17.46 11.24
C ALA A 16 -22.47 -18.35 11.36
N LEU A 17 -22.45 -19.47 10.64
CA LEU A 17 -21.19 -20.14 10.32
C LEU A 17 -20.37 -19.12 9.52
N GLY A 18 -19.41 -18.48 10.18
CA GLY A 18 -18.34 -17.79 9.50
C GLY A 18 -17.62 -18.81 8.64
N ALA A 19 -17.88 -18.77 7.34
CA ALA A 19 -17.05 -19.47 6.37
C ALA A 19 -15.61 -19.03 6.60
N PRO A 20 -14.63 -19.95 6.57
CA PRO A 20 -13.23 -19.55 6.60
C PRO A 20 -13.03 -18.60 5.41
N VAL A 21 -12.70 -17.34 5.70
CA VAL A 21 -12.09 -16.47 4.71
C VAL A 21 -10.70 -17.04 4.50
N GLU A 22 -10.63 -18.02 3.62
CA GLU A 22 -9.39 -18.38 2.96
C GLU A 22 -9.01 -17.14 2.17
N LEU A 23 -8.08 -16.36 2.74
CA LEU A 23 -7.49 -15.19 2.11
C LEU A 23 -6.63 -15.70 0.96
N GLU A 24 -7.29 -16.22 -0.08
CA GLU A 24 -6.68 -16.56 -1.34
C GLU A 24 -6.02 -15.27 -1.83
N THR A 25 -4.70 -15.31 -1.88
CA THR A 25 -3.88 -14.25 -2.43
C THR A 25 -4.18 -14.19 -3.92
N ARG A 26 -5.29 -13.53 -4.29
CA ARG A 26 -5.62 -13.22 -5.67
C ARG A 26 -4.57 -12.24 -6.16
N GLN A 27 -3.48 -12.81 -6.69
CA GLN A 27 -2.40 -12.10 -7.30
C GLN A 27 -2.94 -11.49 -8.59
N SER A 28 -3.43 -10.26 -8.47
CA SER A 28 -4.06 -9.54 -9.57
C SER A 28 -3.00 -8.76 -10.34
N CYS A 29 -2.66 -9.25 -11.53
CA CYS A 29 -1.77 -8.59 -12.49
C CYS A 29 -2.49 -7.40 -13.14
N SER A 30 -2.62 -6.31 -12.40
CA SER A 30 -3.10 -5.04 -12.90
C SER A 30 -1.97 -4.26 -13.55
N ALA A 31 -2.28 -3.43 -14.56
CA ALA A 31 -1.28 -2.65 -15.29
C ALA A 31 -0.56 -1.64 -14.38
N LEU A 32 -1.25 -1.22 -13.31
CA LEU A 32 -0.75 -0.30 -12.30
C LEU A 32 -1.18 -0.81 -10.93
N GLN A 33 -0.24 -0.95 -10.00
CA GLN A 33 -0.56 -1.29 -8.62
C GLN A 33 -0.12 -0.19 -7.68
N LEU A 34 -1.08 0.35 -6.94
CA LEU A 34 -0.87 1.34 -5.90
C LEU A 34 -0.61 0.61 -4.57
N VAL A 35 0.19 1.18 -3.68
CA VAL A 35 0.38 0.65 -2.33
C VAL A 35 -0.16 1.70 -1.37
N HIS A 36 -1.40 1.50 -0.88
CA HIS A 36 -2.26 2.33 0.01
C HIS A 36 -3.33 3.26 -0.61
N VAL A 37 -4.42 3.44 0.15
CA VAL A 37 -5.82 3.74 -0.22
C VAL A 37 -6.01 5.02 -1.03
N ALA A 38 -6.37 4.87 -2.30
CA ALA A 38 -7.05 5.89 -3.10
C ALA A 38 -8.12 5.20 -3.96
N ALA A 39 -9.37 5.64 -3.84
CA ALA A 39 -10.46 5.13 -4.67
C ALA A 39 -10.32 5.70 -6.09
N LEU A 40 -9.73 4.91 -6.99
CA LEU A 40 -9.65 5.20 -8.42
C LEU A 40 -10.49 4.15 -9.16
N ALA A 41 -11.58 4.61 -9.77
CA ALA A 41 -12.54 3.78 -10.52
C ALA A 41 -12.04 3.48 -11.95
N SER A 42 -10.85 2.91 -12.09
CA SER A 42 -10.34 2.40 -13.37
C SER A 42 -10.14 0.89 -13.30
N SER A 43 -10.73 0.16 -14.25
CA SER A 43 -10.44 -1.26 -14.46
C SER A 43 -8.94 -1.46 -14.68
N GLY A 44 -8.31 -2.28 -13.84
CA GLY A 44 -6.88 -2.61 -13.96
C GLY A 44 -5.94 -1.85 -13.03
N ILE A 45 -6.43 -1.31 -11.90
CA ILE A 45 -5.61 -0.91 -10.75
C ILE A 45 -5.87 -1.86 -9.58
N THR A 46 -4.80 -2.37 -8.97
CA THR A 46 -4.87 -3.10 -7.69
C THR A 46 -4.16 -2.34 -6.59
N THR A 47 -4.52 -2.65 -5.34
CA THR A 47 -3.81 -2.12 -4.18
C THR A 47 -3.27 -3.24 -3.31
N LYS A 48 -2.03 -3.12 -2.85
CA LYS A 48 -1.45 -4.02 -1.85
C LYS A 48 -0.89 -3.21 -0.69
N SER A 49 -1.32 -3.51 0.53
CA SER A 49 -0.64 -3.01 1.73
C SER A 49 0.56 -3.87 2.07
N ILE A 50 1.66 -3.22 2.47
CA ILE A 50 2.84 -3.89 3.02
C ILE A 50 2.64 -4.03 4.52
N THR A 51 2.54 -5.27 4.99
CA THR A 51 2.41 -5.57 6.41
C THR A 51 3.81 -5.73 7.01
N TYR A 52 4.13 -4.90 7.99
CA TYR A 52 5.37 -4.94 8.77
C TYR A 52 5.08 -4.42 10.18
N ASP A 53 5.98 -4.66 11.14
CA ASP A 53 5.82 -4.13 12.50
C ASP A 53 5.87 -2.59 12.48
N THR A 54 4.87 -1.94 13.06
CA THR A 54 4.78 -0.48 13.13
C THR A 54 5.16 0.10 14.50
N SER A 55 5.65 -0.73 15.43
CA SER A 55 6.10 -0.34 16.78
C SER A 55 7.15 0.78 16.77
N ALA A 56 7.28 1.55 17.86
CA ALA A 56 8.13 2.75 17.94
C ALA A 56 9.65 2.49 17.80
N GLU A 57 10.08 1.26 17.55
CA GLU A 57 11.47 0.92 17.24
C GLU A 57 11.75 1.15 15.75
N TYR A 58 12.41 2.24 15.37
CA TYR A 58 12.49 2.65 13.96
C TYR A 58 13.56 1.94 13.15
N VAL A 59 14.70 1.56 13.74
CA VAL A 59 15.82 1.02 12.95
C VAL A 59 15.45 -0.34 12.36
N VAL A 60 14.95 -1.24 13.20
CA VAL A 60 14.63 -2.61 12.80
C VAL A 60 13.37 -2.65 11.95
N THR A 61 12.31 -1.93 12.35
CA THR A 61 11.01 -2.01 11.66
C THR A 61 11.03 -1.38 10.28
N VAL A 62 11.78 -0.28 10.09
CA VAL A 62 11.93 0.35 8.77
C VAL A 62 12.71 -0.55 7.83
N ALA A 63 13.82 -1.13 8.29
CA ALA A 63 14.62 -2.07 7.48
C ALA A 63 13.82 -3.32 7.10
N ALA A 64 13.04 -3.88 8.03
CA ALA A 64 12.16 -5.00 7.76
C ALA A 64 11.07 -4.65 6.73
N GLY A 65 10.39 -3.51 6.90
CA GLY A 65 9.39 -3.03 5.95
C GLY A 65 9.96 -2.81 4.55
N ALA A 66 11.18 -2.30 4.45
CA ALA A 66 11.89 -2.10 3.19
C ALA A 66 12.22 -3.43 2.49
N ALA A 67 12.69 -4.42 3.24
CA ALA A 67 12.97 -5.76 2.71
C ALA A 67 11.69 -6.45 2.22
N ILE A 68 10.60 -6.36 2.98
CA ILE A 68 9.29 -6.93 2.60
C ILE A 68 8.77 -6.24 1.33
N THR A 69 8.88 -4.91 1.25
CA THR A 69 8.48 -4.14 0.06
C THR A 69 9.27 -4.59 -1.17
N ALA A 70 10.59 -4.67 -1.07
CA ALA A 70 11.45 -5.11 -2.18
C ALA A 70 11.16 -6.54 -2.62
N GLY A 71 10.99 -7.46 -1.66
CA GLY A 71 10.64 -8.86 -1.93
C GLY A 71 9.29 -8.99 -2.63
N TYR A 72 8.28 -8.25 -2.16
CA TYR A 72 6.96 -8.22 -2.79
C TYR A 72 7.03 -7.71 -4.24
N LEU A 73 7.72 -6.60 -4.49
CA LEU A 73 7.88 -6.06 -5.84
C LEU A 73 8.62 -7.03 -6.77
N ALA A 74 9.62 -7.74 -6.27
CA ALA A 74 10.35 -8.74 -7.04
C ALA A 74 9.44 -9.91 -7.46
N VAL A 75 8.69 -10.48 -6.51
CA VAL A 75 7.74 -11.57 -6.78
C VAL A 75 6.64 -11.11 -7.74
N GLN A 76 6.07 -9.93 -7.51
CA GLN A 76 4.99 -9.39 -8.33
C GLN A 76 5.45 -9.08 -9.75
N ALA A 77 6.67 -8.56 -9.92
CA ALA A 77 7.22 -8.25 -11.24
C ALA A 77 7.53 -9.50 -12.07
N VAL A 78 7.83 -10.64 -11.44
CA VAL A 78 7.98 -11.93 -12.12
C VAL A 78 6.62 -12.47 -12.57
N ALA A 79 5.63 -12.43 -11.68
CA ALA A 79 4.28 -12.90 -12.01
C ALA A 79 3.58 -12.03 -13.06
N CYS A 80 3.86 -10.72 -13.05
CA CYS A 80 3.22 -9.75 -13.90
C CYS A 80 4.27 -8.87 -14.61
N PRO A 81 4.94 -9.37 -15.67
CA PRO A 81 6.07 -8.69 -16.28
C PRO A 81 5.77 -7.29 -16.83
N ASN A 82 4.52 -7.01 -17.22
CA ASN A 82 4.12 -5.71 -17.76
C ASN A 82 3.57 -4.74 -16.70
N GLN A 83 3.47 -5.18 -15.44
CA GLN A 83 2.93 -4.37 -14.35
C GLN A 83 3.89 -3.24 -13.97
N ARG A 84 3.31 -2.05 -13.76
CA ARG A 84 3.98 -0.89 -13.19
C ARG A 84 3.53 -0.68 -11.74
N PHE A 85 4.38 -0.04 -10.96
CA PHE A 85 4.16 0.19 -9.53
C PHE A 85 4.11 1.67 -9.21
N ILE A 86 3.19 2.03 -8.32
CA ILE A 86 3.23 3.30 -7.61
C ILE A 86 3.44 2.98 -6.14
N LEU A 87 4.48 3.55 -5.55
CA LEU A 87 4.79 3.34 -4.15
C LEU A 87 4.22 4.49 -3.35
N SER A 88 3.52 4.18 -2.26
CA SER A 88 3.05 5.21 -1.33
C SER A 88 3.30 4.85 0.12
N GLY A 89 3.60 5.88 0.91
CA GLY A 89 4.02 5.75 2.30
C GLY A 89 3.57 6.93 3.14
N TYR A 90 3.04 6.65 4.34
CA TYR A 90 2.67 7.65 5.33
C TYR A 90 3.59 7.55 6.54
N SER A 91 4.11 8.69 7.02
CA SER A 91 4.96 8.76 8.21
C SER A 91 6.14 7.77 8.13
N LYS A 92 6.20 6.77 9.01
CA LYS A 92 7.20 5.68 8.95
C LYS A 92 7.22 4.94 7.61
N GLY A 93 6.10 4.84 6.91
CA GLY A 93 6.04 4.25 5.57
C GLY A 93 6.88 5.02 4.55
N ALA A 94 7.05 6.34 4.70
CA ALA A 94 7.96 7.10 3.85
C ALA A 94 9.42 6.69 4.10
N LEU A 95 9.80 6.49 5.37
CA LEU A 95 11.14 5.98 5.73
C LEU A 95 11.39 4.56 5.19
N VAL A 96 10.35 3.72 5.18
CA VAL A 96 10.41 2.40 4.53
C VAL A 96 10.74 2.55 3.04
N LEU A 97 10.08 3.47 2.33
CA LEU A 97 10.37 3.71 0.92
C LEU A 97 11.78 4.25 0.69
N HIS A 98 12.24 5.22 1.50
CA HIS A 98 13.63 5.68 1.49
C HIS A 98 14.65 4.56 1.71
N SER A 99 14.33 3.62 2.59
CA SER A 99 15.21 2.48 2.93
C SER A 99 15.11 1.31 1.94
N THR A 100 14.16 1.37 1.00
CA THR A 100 13.93 0.29 0.04
C THR A 100 15.00 0.30 -1.04
N THR A 101 15.72 -0.82 -1.18
CA THR A 101 16.72 -1.00 -2.25
C THR A 101 16.18 -1.92 -3.33
N LEU A 102 16.14 -1.43 -4.56
CA LEU A 102 15.66 -2.16 -5.73
C LEU A 102 16.75 -2.30 -6.80
N THR A 103 16.71 -3.40 -7.54
CA THR A 103 17.52 -3.59 -8.75
C THR A 103 17.13 -2.57 -9.83
N ARG A 104 18.02 -2.29 -10.79
CA ARG A 104 17.74 -1.35 -11.88
C ARG A 104 16.48 -1.71 -12.68
N SER A 105 16.24 -3.01 -12.89
CA SER A 105 15.04 -3.50 -13.59
C SER A 105 13.77 -3.22 -12.79
N LEU A 106 13.76 -3.46 -11.47
CA LEU A 106 12.61 -3.13 -10.63
C LEU A 106 12.40 -1.62 -10.51
N LYS A 107 13.45 -0.82 -10.35
CA LYS A 107 13.36 0.65 -10.34
C LYS A 107 12.68 1.20 -11.60
N SER A 108 12.93 0.60 -12.77
CA SER A 108 12.28 1.03 -14.03
C SER A 108 10.78 0.71 -14.10
N LYS A 109 10.28 -0.21 -13.27
CA LYS A 109 8.86 -0.53 -13.17
C LYS A 109 8.12 0.39 -12.19
N VAL A 110 8.82 1.09 -11.31
CA VAL A 110 8.23 2.11 -10.45
C VAL A 110 7.96 3.36 -11.29
N ALA A 111 6.69 3.74 -11.40
CA ALA A 111 6.23 4.88 -12.19
C ALA A 111 6.31 6.19 -11.42
N SER A 112 5.94 6.14 -10.14
CA SER A 112 5.96 7.30 -9.26
C SER A 112 6.00 6.88 -7.79
N ILE A 113 6.35 7.84 -6.94
CA ILE A 113 6.34 7.69 -5.49
C ILE A 113 5.55 8.83 -4.87
N LEU A 114 4.66 8.51 -3.94
CA LEU A 114 3.82 9.48 -3.25
C LEU A 114 3.94 9.28 -1.75
N VAL A 115 4.45 10.26 -1.02
CA VAL A 115 4.58 10.15 0.44
C VAL A 115 3.89 11.28 1.17
N PHE A 116 3.44 10.97 2.39
CA PHE A 116 2.73 11.88 3.27
C PHE A 116 3.39 11.88 4.64
N GLY A 117 3.67 13.07 5.19
CA GLY A 117 4.30 13.21 6.50
C GLY A 117 5.69 12.59 6.56
N ASP A 118 6.48 12.73 5.48
CA ASP A 118 7.81 12.12 5.34
C ASP A 118 8.82 12.71 6.35
N PRO A 119 9.30 11.92 7.33
CA PRO A 119 10.30 12.40 8.29
C PRO A 119 11.64 12.76 7.64
N ALA A 120 11.93 12.22 6.45
CA ALA A 120 13.16 12.48 5.70
C ALA A 120 12.98 13.51 4.57
N ARG A 121 11.86 14.25 4.51
CA ARG A 121 11.53 15.18 3.42
C ARG A 121 12.64 16.19 3.08
N ASN A 122 13.33 16.69 4.10
CA ASN A 122 14.37 17.73 3.96
C ASN A 122 15.79 17.15 3.90
N ILE A 123 15.89 15.83 3.71
CA ILE A 123 17.15 15.11 3.61
C ILE A 123 17.24 14.61 2.17
N ASN A 124 18.39 14.81 1.52
CA ASN A 124 18.65 14.30 0.16
C ASN A 124 18.84 12.77 0.20
N SER A 125 17.77 12.05 0.54
CA SER A 125 17.73 10.61 0.63
C SER A 125 17.35 10.00 -0.72
N PRO A 126 18.02 8.92 -1.15
CA PRO A 126 17.73 8.28 -2.42
C PRO A 126 16.36 7.61 -2.40
N TRP A 127 15.68 7.68 -3.54
CA TRP A 127 14.39 7.02 -3.74
C TRP A 127 14.54 5.72 -4.56
N PRO A 128 13.67 4.71 -4.34
CA PRO A 128 13.68 3.43 -5.05
C PRO A 128 13.11 3.51 -6.48
N ILE A 129 13.44 4.55 -7.24
CA ILE A 129 12.99 4.79 -8.62
C ILE A 129 14.15 5.33 -9.46
N ASN A 130 14.10 5.12 -10.77
CA ASN A 130 15.06 5.72 -11.70
C ASN A 130 14.66 7.18 -12.00
N SER A 131 15.67 8.05 -12.12
CA SER A 131 15.48 9.47 -12.44
C SER A 131 14.43 10.15 -11.53
N PRO A 132 14.60 10.12 -10.19
CA PRO A 132 13.70 10.78 -9.27
C PRO A 132 13.75 12.30 -9.46
N SER A 133 12.58 12.92 -9.64
CA SER A 133 12.35 14.35 -9.66
C SER A 133 11.30 14.66 -8.61
N VAL A 134 11.75 15.32 -7.53
CA VAL A 134 10.99 15.46 -6.29
C VAL A 134 10.25 16.79 -6.26
N ASP A 135 8.93 16.72 -6.09
CA ASP A 135 8.08 17.82 -5.72
C ASP A 135 7.93 17.89 -4.20
N LEU A 136 8.59 18.88 -3.60
CA LEU A 136 8.46 19.17 -2.18
C LEU A 136 7.29 20.10 -1.91
N ALA A 137 6.67 20.77 -2.88
CA ALA A 137 5.52 21.64 -2.64
C ALA A 137 4.32 21.25 -3.52
N PRO A 138 3.78 20.01 -3.43
CA PRO A 138 2.75 19.57 -4.37
C PRO A 138 1.43 20.35 -4.28
N LYS A 139 1.21 21.09 -3.18
CA LYS A 139 0.04 21.96 -3.01
C LYS A 139 0.09 23.19 -3.94
N ASP A 140 1.28 23.59 -4.36
CA ASP A 140 1.50 24.75 -5.25
C ASP A 140 1.37 24.36 -6.75
N GLY A 141 1.10 23.07 -7.01
CA GLY A 141 1.00 22.49 -8.33
C GLY A 141 2.23 21.67 -8.71
N SER A 142 2.01 20.55 -9.41
CA SER A 142 3.07 19.67 -9.91
C SER A 142 3.20 19.76 -11.43
N SER A 143 4.42 19.68 -11.92
CA SER A 143 4.75 19.57 -13.35
C SER A 143 4.77 18.10 -13.80
N SER A 144 4.69 17.87 -15.12
CA SER A 144 4.84 16.52 -15.70
C SER A 144 6.26 15.93 -15.57
N SER A 145 7.22 16.71 -15.08
CA SER A 145 8.61 16.26 -14.88
C SER A 145 8.83 15.63 -13.50
N GLN A 146 7.94 15.87 -12.54
CA GLN A 146 8.04 15.34 -11.19
C GLN A 146 7.34 13.97 -11.12
N ASN A 147 8.06 12.97 -10.62
CA ASN A 147 7.57 11.61 -10.42
C ASN A 147 7.57 11.22 -8.93
N ILE A 148 7.93 12.15 -8.05
CA ILE A 148 7.84 12.00 -6.61
C ILE A 148 7.12 13.22 -6.03
N ALA A 149 6.13 12.99 -5.17
CA ALA A 149 5.47 14.04 -4.41
C ALA A 149 5.56 13.74 -2.91
N SER A 150 6.05 14.70 -2.13
CA SER A 150 6.16 14.60 -0.67
C SER A 150 5.35 15.69 0.02
N PHE A 151 4.28 15.27 0.72
CA PHE A 151 3.34 16.15 1.40
C PHE A 151 3.69 16.31 2.88
N CYS A 152 3.52 17.54 3.38
CA CYS A 152 3.44 17.85 4.81
C CYS A 152 2.15 18.58 5.16
#